data_AF-A0A2T7B3A9-F1
#
_entry.id   AF-A0A2T7B3A9-F1
#
_cell.length_a   1.000
_cell.length_b   1.000
_cell.length_c   1.000
_cell.angle_alpha   90.00
_cell.angle_beta   90.00
_cell.angle_gamma   90.00
#
_symmetry.space_group_name_H-M   'P 1'
#
loop_
_entity.id
_entity.type
_entity.pdbx_description
1 polymer ?
#
loop_
_entity_poly.entity_id
_entity_poly.type
_entity_poly.pdbx_seq_one_letter_code
_entity_poly.pdbx_strand_id
1 'polypeptide(L)'
;AQAARCWVQAYCERILLPLFSAEADYGLVLLAHQQNILVEMQQDLPVGLIYRDCQGSGFTDGALLWLAEAGEPDAENRFSEAQLLRYFPYYLLVNSTLAVTAALGAAGFEREENLMALVRDALAQLRTTARDTRCLDYVLESRHWNCKGNFFCYLHDHNENTIVDPAVIYFNFDNPFAGSTHDA
;
A
#
# COMPACT_ATOMS: atom_id res chain seq x y z
N ALA A 1 15.74 -19.32 -1.72
CA ALA A 1 15.96 -18.09 -2.50
C ALA A 1 15.03 -17.98 -3.71
N GLN A 2 15.22 -18.77 -4.78
CA GLN A 2 14.46 -18.58 -6.04
C GLN A 2 12.92 -18.63 -5.88
N ALA A 3 12.39 -19.63 -5.17
CA ALA A 3 10.94 -19.75 -4.95
C ALA A 3 10.37 -18.54 -4.19
N ALA A 4 11.05 -18.05 -3.16
CA ALA A 4 10.64 -16.86 -2.41
C ALA A 4 10.62 -15.60 -3.28
N ARG A 5 11.65 -15.40 -4.12
CA ARG A 5 11.68 -14.29 -5.08
C ARG A 5 10.54 -14.37 -6.09
N CYS A 6 10.28 -15.57 -6.63
CA CYS A 6 9.18 -15.81 -7.57
C CYS A 6 7.81 -15.54 -6.92
N TRP A 7 7.63 -15.97 -5.68
CA TRP A 7 6.41 -15.70 -4.92
C TRP A 7 6.19 -14.20 -4.68
N VAL A 8 7.24 -13.47 -4.28
CA VAL A 8 7.17 -12.01 -4.07
C VAL A 8 6.92 -11.26 -5.37
N GLN A 9 7.56 -11.66 -6.48
CA GLN A 9 7.29 -11.08 -7.80
C GLN A 9 5.83 -11.29 -8.22
N ALA A 10 5.30 -12.50 -8.08
CA ALA A 10 3.91 -12.80 -8.36
C ALA A 10 2.96 -12.02 -7.42
N TYR A 11 3.31 -11.88 -6.14
CA TYR A 11 2.56 -11.04 -5.20
C TYR A 11 2.53 -9.57 -5.67
N CYS A 12 3.66 -9.03 -6.11
CA CYS A 12 3.71 -7.68 -6.66
C CYS A 12 2.78 -7.56 -7.88
N GLU A 13 2.93 -8.44 -8.87
CA GLU A 13 2.17 -8.40 -10.12
C GLU A 13 0.67 -8.60 -9.93
N ARG A 14 0.26 -9.49 -9.02
CA ARG A 14 -1.14 -9.91 -8.87
C ARG A 14 -1.91 -9.18 -7.79
N ILE A 15 -1.23 -8.60 -6.81
CA ILE A 15 -1.85 -7.94 -5.66
C ILE A 15 -1.44 -6.48 -5.57
N LEU A 16 -0.13 -6.21 -5.46
CA LEU A 16 0.37 -4.87 -5.17
C LEU A 16 0.11 -3.89 -6.30
N LEU A 17 0.57 -4.22 -7.52
CA LEU A 17 0.48 -3.33 -8.68
C LEU A 17 -0.97 -3.03 -9.06
N PRO A 18 -1.91 -4.00 -9.12
CA PRO A 18 -3.31 -3.69 -9.39
C PRO A 18 -3.94 -2.70 -8.41
N LEU A 19 -3.58 -2.78 -7.12
CA LEU A 19 -4.09 -1.84 -6.10
C LEU A 19 -3.50 -0.44 -6.27
N PHE A 20 -2.19 -0.32 -6.54
CA PHE A 20 -1.57 0.97 -6.85
C PHE A 20 -2.07 1.55 -8.18
N SER A 21 -2.24 0.74 -9.22
CA SER A 21 -2.78 1.18 -10.52
C SER A 21 -4.24 1.63 -10.42
N ALA A 22 -5.07 0.96 -9.62
CA ALA A 22 -6.46 1.38 -9.39
C ALA A 22 -6.52 2.82 -8.84
N GLU A 23 -5.63 3.14 -7.90
CA GLU A 23 -5.52 4.48 -7.35
C GLU A 23 -4.93 5.46 -8.38
N ALA A 24 -3.75 5.14 -8.92
CA ALA A 24 -2.99 6.04 -9.76
C ALA A 24 -3.65 6.34 -11.12
N ASP A 25 -4.37 5.38 -11.70
CA ASP A 25 -4.93 5.52 -13.06
C ASP A 25 -6.43 5.87 -13.07
N TYR A 26 -7.15 5.54 -12.00
CA TYR A 26 -8.61 5.68 -11.90
C TYR A 26 -9.08 6.45 -10.66
N GLY A 27 -8.18 6.77 -9.72
CA GLY A 27 -8.52 7.41 -8.46
C GLY A 27 -9.29 6.51 -7.49
N LEU A 28 -9.31 5.19 -7.69
CA LEU A 28 -9.97 4.23 -6.80
C LEU A 28 -9.02 3.81 -5.68
N VAL A 29 -9.34 4.18 -4.44
CA VAL A 29 -8.58 3.81 -3.25
C VAL A 29 -9.23 2.58 -2.61
N LEU A 30 -8.45 1.52 -2.43
CA LEU A 30 -8.84 0.34 -1.65
C LEU A 30 -7.86 0.17 -0.50
N LEU A 31 -8.30 0.46 0.73
CA LEU A 31 -7.46 0.31 1.93
C LEU A 31 -7.28 -1.18 2.27
N ALA A 32 -6.32 -1.80 1.59
CA ALA A 32 -6.06 -3.23 1.64
C ALA A 32 -5.00 -3.57 2.70
N HIS A 33 -5.43 -3.72 3.95
CA HIS A 33 -4.61 -4.37 4.99
C HIS A 33 -4.58 -5.89 4.80
N GLN A 34 -3.70 -6.60 5.51
CA GLN A 34 -3.48 -8.04 5.32
C GLN A 34 -4.77 -8.86 5.36
N GLN A 35 -5.70 -8.52 6.27
CA GLN A 35 -6.98 -9.22 6.37
C GLN A 35 -7.90 -8.97 5.14
N ASN A 36 -7.79 -7.85 4.44
CA ASN A 36 -8.63 -7.50 3.27
C ASN A 36 -8.08 -8.06 1.95
N ILE A 37 -6.89 -8.63 1.97
CA ILE A 37 -6.23 -9.25 0.82
C ILE A 37 -6.44 -10.77 0.90
N LEU A 38 -7.24 -11.32 -0.01
CA LEU A 38 -7.31 -12.75 -0.25
C LEU A 38 -6.45 -13.09 -1.46
N VAL A 39 -5.31 -13.72 -1.22
CA VAL A 39 -4.39 -14.15 -2.28
C VAL A 39 -4.94 -15.41 -2.94
N GLU A 40 -5.36 -15.30 -4.20
CA GLU A 40 -5.71 -16.48 -4.98
C GLU A 40 -4.42 -17.19 -5.40
N MET A 41 -4.33 -18.47 -5.07
CA MET A 41 -3.13 -19.28 -5.34
C MET A 41 -3.47 -20.49 -6.20
N GLN A 42 -2.54 -20.81 -7.10
CA GLN A 42 -2.53 -22.06 -7.86
C GLN A 42 -1.14 -22.67 -7.74
N GLN A 43 -1.08 -23.92 -7.25
CA GLN A 43 0.20 -24.61 -6.99
C GLN A 43 1.17 -23.73 -6.16
N ASP A 44 0.66 -23.14 -5.09
CA ASP A 44 1.36 -22.26 -4.14
C ASP A 44 1.88 -20.93 -4.71
N LEU A 45 1.60 -20.60 -5.96
CA LEU A 45 1.95 -19.32 -6.58
C LEU A 45 0.74 -18.37 -6.59
N PRO A 46 0.90 -17.08 -6.22
CA PRO A 46 -0.14 -16.07 -6.41
C PRO A 46 -0.52 -15.94 -7.89
N VAL A 47 -1.81 -16.03 -8.19
CA VAL A 47 -2.35 -15.88 -9.55
C VAL A 47 -3.41 -14.78 -9.65
N GLY A 48 -3.94 -14.32 -8.52
CA GLY A 48 -4.99 -13.30 -8.47
C GLY A 48 -5.17 -12.68 -7.08
N LEU A 49 -6.06 -11.70 -7.03
CA LEU A 49 -6.45 -10.95 -5.85
C LEU A 49 -7.97 -10.93 -5.76
N ILE A 50 -8.49 -11.34 -4.60
CA ILE A 50 -9.84 -10.96 -4.19
C ILE A 50 -9.71 -9.97 -3.05
N TYR A 51 -10.12 -8.72 -3.29
CA TYR A 51 -10.28 -7.72 -2.26
C TYR A 51 -11.62 -7.90 -1.55
N ARG A 52 -11.65 -7.74 -0.22
CA ARG A 52 -12.87 -7.73 0.58
C ARG A 52 -12.94 -6.49 1.47
N ASP A 53 -14.13 -6.28 2.05
CA ASP A 53 -14.47 -5.15 2.91
C ASP A 53 -14.50 -3.80 2.19
N CYS A 54 -15.63 -3.50 1.56
CA CYS A 54 -15.83 -2.25 0.82
C CYS A 54 -15.95 -1.00 1.72
N GLN A 55 -15.99 -1.14 3.06
CA GLN A 55 -15.98 0.03 3.95
C GLN A 55 -14.67 0.81 3.85
N GLY A 56 -13.57 0.14 3.50
CA GLY A 56 -12.26 0.75 3.26
C GLY A 56 -12.06 1.31 1.84
N SER A 57 -13.13 1.46 1.05
CA SER A 57 -13.03 2.04 -0.30
C SER A 57 -13.18 3.56 -0.29
N GLY A 58 -12.50 4.24 -1.20
CA GLY A 58 -12.53 5.69 -1.33
C GLY A 58 -12.14 6.16 -2.73
N PHE A 59 -12.26 7.46 -2.95
CA PHE A 59 -11.96 8.07 -4.25
C PHE A 59 -11.08 9.31 -4.12
N THR A 60 -10.08 9.44 -4.98
CA THR A 60 -9.30 10.68 -5.15
C THR A 60 -9.90 11.56 -6.24
N ASP A 61 -9.32 12.75 -6.46
CA ASP A 61 -9.72 13.64 -7.55
C ASP A 61 -9.57 13.01 -8.95
N GLY A 62 -8.78 11.93 -9.08
CA GLY A 62 -8.65 11.18 -10.33
C GLY A 62 -9.96 10.51 -10.77
N ALA A 63 -10.88 10.25 -9.84
CA ALA A 63 -12.14 9.56 -10.10
C ALA A 63 -13.33 10.50 -10.40
N LEU A 64 -13.15 11.84 -10.36
CA LEU A 64 -14.27 12.80 -10.41
C LEU A 64 -15.15 12.64 -11.66
N LEU A 65 -14.55 12.43 -12.83
CA LEU A 65 -15.29 12.22 -14.08
C LEU A 65 -16.10 10.92 -14.02
N TRP A 66 -15.49 9.84 -13.56
CA TRP A 66 -16.16 8.54 -13.46
C TRP A 66 -17.30 8.57 -12.45
N LEU A 67 -17.12 9.24 -11.32
CA LEU A 67 -18.16 9.46 -10.31
C LEU A 67 -19.34 10.27 -10.86
N ALA A 68 -19.06 11.33 -11.62
CA ALA A 68 -20.11 12.13 -12.26
C ALA A 68 -20.91 11.30 -13.28
N GLU A 69 -20.25 10.47 -14.08
CA GLU A 69 -20.90 9.55 -15.03
C GLU A 69 -21.75 8.49 -14.32
N ALA A 70 -21.31 8.04 -13.14
CA ALA A 70 -22.04 7.08 -12.32
C ALA A 70 -23.21 7.70 -11.52
N GLY A 71 -23.34 9.04 -11.51
CA GLY A 71 -24.38 9.75 -10.75
C GLY A 71 -24.03 9.99 -9.27
N GLU A 72 -22.76 9.86 -8.88
CA GLU A 72 -22.26 10.02 -7.51
C GLU A 72 -21.20 11.16 -7.39
N PRO A 73 -21.46 12.38 -7.91
CA PRO A 73 -20.46 13.46 -7.94
C PRO A 73 -20.09 14.01 -6.57
N ASP A 74 -20.83 13.64 -5.51
CA ASP A 74 -20.64 14.10 -4.13
C ASP A 74 -20.42 12.93 -3.15
N ALA A 75 -19.85 11.83 -3.64
CA ALA A 75 -19.53 10.64 -2.84
C ALA A 75 -18.83 11.01 -1.52
N GLU A 76 -19.33 10.48 -0.40
CA GLU A 76 -18.88 10.84 0.95
C GLU A 76 -17.44 10.39 1.27
N ASN A 77 -17.00 9.30 0.64
CA ASN A 77 -15.71 8.66 0.88
C ASN A 77 -14.59 9.22 -0.01
N ARG A 78 -14.56 10.55 -0.18
CA ARG A 78 -13.47 11.25 -0.87
C ARG A 78 -12.23 11.38 -0.01
N PHE A 79 -11.08 11.13 -0.62
CA PHE A 79 -9.77 11.24 0.00
C PHE A 79 -9.07 12.50 -0.48
N SER A 80 -8.65 13.33 0.48
CA SER A 80 -7.59 14.30 0.23
C SER A 80 -6.25 13.59 0.00
N GLU A 81 -5.32 14.27 -0.66
CA GLU A 81 -3.95 13.78 -0.84
C GLU A 81 -3.29 13.41 0.50
N ALA A 82 -3.47 14.23 1.53
CA ALA A 82 -2.91 13.95 2.85
C ALA A 82 -3.48 12.67 3.50
N GLN A 83 -4.76 12.36 3.27
CA GLN A 83 -5.37 11.10 3.73
C GLN A 83 -4.85 9.91 2.93
N LEU A 84 -4.76 10.04 1.61
CA LEU A 84 -4.22 9.01 0.73
C LEU A 84 -2.79 8.62 1.15
N LEU A 85 -1.88 9.60 1.22
CA LEU A 85 -0.47 9.37 1.52
C LEU A 85 -0.24 8.80 2.93
N ARG A 86 -1.16 9.07 3.86
CA ARG A 86 -1.11 8.52 5.22
C ARG A 86 -1.64 7.08 5.30
N TYR A 87 -2.79 6.80 4.71
CA TYR A 87 -3.48 5.53 4.92
C TYR A 87 -3.06 4.45 3.93
N PHE A 88 -2.97 4.79 2.65
CA PHE A 88 -2.83 3.80 1.59
C PHE A 88 -1.48 3.08 1.66
N PRO A 89 -0.32 3.77 1.74
CA PRO A 89 0.98 3.11 1.94
C PRO A 89 1.08 2.32 3.24
N TYR A 90 0.51 2.84 4.34
CA TYR A 90 0.53 2.14 5.63
C TYR A 90 -0.16 0.77 5.52
N TYR A 91 -1.38 0.73 4.99
CA TYR A 91 -2.14 -0.52 4.92
C TYR A 91 -1.54 -1.51 3.92
N LEU A 92 -1.15 -1.03 2.74
CA LEU A 92 -0.72 -1.91 1.66
C LEU A 92 0.77 -2.33 1.79
N LEU A 93 1.62 -1.46 2.31
CA LEU A 93 3.05 -1.78 2.47
C LEU A 93 3.35 -2.26 3.88
N VAL A 94 3.15 -1.41 4.90
CA VAL A 94 3.57 -1.72 6.27
C VAL A 94 2.75 -2.86 6.87
N ASN A 95 1.43 -2.79 6.76
CA ASN A 95 0.50 -3.76 7.35
C ASN A 95 0.25 -4.98 6.43
N SER A 96 0.88 -5.06 5.25
CA SER A 96 0.68 -6.19 4.34
C SER A 96 1.98 -6.66 3.68
N THR A 97 2.55 -5.87 2.77
CA THR A 97 3.69 -6.31 1.95
C THR A 97 4.95 -6.57 2.76
N LEU A 98 5.27 -5.73 3.75
CA LEU A 98 6.44 -5.93 4.62
C LEU A 98 6.27 -7.16 5.53
N ALA A 99 5.03 -7.54 5.89
CA ALA A 99 4.80 -8.77 6.63
C ALA A 99 5.18 -10.02 5.79
N VAL A 100 4.96 -9.98 4.48
CA VAL A 100 5.39 -11.05 3.56
C VAL A 100 6.91 -11.14 3.49
N THR A 101 7.60 -10.01 3.28
CA THR A 101 9.06 -9.99 3.19
C THR A 101 9.70 -10.42 4.50
N ALA A 102 9.18 -9.94 5.63
CA ALA A 102 9.63 -10.32 6.96
C ALA A 102 9.44 -11.81 7.24
N ALA A 103 8.28 -12.39 6.89
CA ALA A 103 8.02 -13.81 7.11
C ALA A 103 8.98 -14.71 6.32
N LEU A 104 9.22 -14.38 5.04
CA LEU A 104 10.17 -15.11 4.20
C LEU A 104 11.62 -14.93 4.67
N GLY A 105 11.96 -13.72 5.14
CA GLY A 105 13.26 -13.40 5.73
C GLY A 105 13.54 -14.16 7.02
N ALA A 106 12.59 -14.15 7.95
CA ALA A 106 12.67 -14.84 9.23
C ALA A 106 12.79 -16.37 9.06
N ALA A 107 12.17 -16.93 8.02
CA ALA A 107 12.30 -18.34 7.67
C ALA A 107 13.62 -18.70 6.96
N GLY A 108 14.47 -17.72 6.65
CA GLY A 108 15.75 -17.92 5.99
C GLY A 108 15.66 -18.23 4.50
N PHE A 109 14.53 -17.93 3.85
CA PHE A 109 14.36 -18.23 2.42
C PHE A 109 15.09 -17.25 1.51
N GLU A 110 15.26 -16.00 1.93
CA GLU A 110 16.00 -14.91 1.27
C GLU A 110 16.25 -13.80 2.29
N ARG A 111 17.22 -12.90 2.05
CA ARG A 111 17.37 -11.69 2.86
C ARG A 111 16.19 -10.75 2.66
N GLU A 112 15.64 -10.20 3.73
CA GLU A 112 14.47 -9.32 3.63
C GLU A 112 14.74 -8.09 2.75
N GLU A 113 15.93 -7.50 2.82
CA GLU A 113 16.27 -6.32 2.02
C GLU A 113 16.27 -6.61 0.52
N ASN A 114 16.65 -7.83 0.12
CA ASN A 114 16.58 -8.25 -1.28
C ASN A 114 15.13 -8.42 -1.74
N LEU A 115 14.23 -8.88 -0.87
CA LEU A 115 12.80 -9.00 -1.18
C LEU A 115 12.13 -7.62 -1.24
N MET A 116 12.47 -6.72 -0.31
CA MET A 116 12.02 -5.32 -0.35
C MET A 116 12.51 -4.59 -1.61
N ALA A 117 13.72 -4.89 -2.10
CA ALA A 117 14.21 -4.35 -3.37
C ALA A 117 13.33 -4.77 -4.57
N LEU A 118 12.86 -6.02 -4.63
CA LEU A 118 11.93 -6.47 -5.68
C LEU A 118 10.61 -5.69 -5.65
N VAL A 119 10.11 -5.39 -4.45
CA VAL A 119 8.90 -4.56 -4.25
C VAL A 119 9.16 -3.13 -4.74
N ARG A 120 10.28 -2.53 -4.33
CA ARG A 120 10.69 -1.18 -4.75
C ARG A 120 10.79 -1.07 -6.26
N ASP A 121 11.47 -2.03 -6.90
CA ASP A 121 11.69 -2.04 -8.35
C ASP A 121 10.37 -2.20 -9.12
N ALA A 122 9.45 -3.04 -8.64
CA ALA A 122 8.12 -3.19 -9.25
C ALA A 122 7.30 -1.90 -9.18
N LEU A 123 7.30 -1.21 -8.03
CA LEU A 123 6.62 0.08 -7.86
C LEU A 123 7.27 1.19 -8.70
N ALA A 124 8.60 1.22 -8.77
CA ALA A 124 9.34 2.16 -9.60
C ALA A 124 9.03 1.96 -11.09
N GLN A 125 8.87 0.70 -11.54
CA GLN A 125 8.45 0.40 -12.89
C GLN A 125 7.02 0.88 -13.17
N LEU A 126 6.06 0.61 -12.27
CA LEU A 126 4.68 1.09 -12.41
C LEU A 126 4.62 2.62 -12.50
N ARG A 127 5.42 3.31 -11.68
CA ARG A 127 5.50 4.78 -11.70
C ARG A 127 5.80 5.35 -13.09
N THR A 128 6.57 4.66 -13.93
CA THR A 128 6.90 5.15 -15.29
C THR A 128 5.70 5.20 -16.24
N THR A 129 4.61 4.52 -15.90
CA THR A 129 3.42 4.37 -16.76
C THR A 129 2.14 4.89 -16.12
N ALA A 130 2.14 5.13 -14.82
CA ALA A 130 0.98 5.59 -14.06
C ALA A 130 0.56 7.01 -14.45
N ARG A 131 -0.74 7.30 -14.43
CA ARG A 131 -1.28 8.64 -14.73
C ARG A 131 -1.00 9.65 -13.62
N ASP A 132 -1.15 9.24 -12.37
CA ASP A 132 -0.81 10.02 -11.19
C ASP A 132 0.30 9.32 -10.39
N THR A 133 1.45 9.98 -10.26
CA THR A 133 2.61 9.40 -9.58
C THR A 133 2.72 9.80 -8.11
N ARG A 134 1.87 10.69 -7.59
CA ARG A 134 2.06 11.31 -6.26
C ARG A 134 2.21 10.28 -5.14
N CYS A 135 1.35 9.26 -5.10
CA CYS A 135 1.46 8.20 -4.08
C CYS A 135 2.73 7.34 -4.27
N LEU A 136 3.11 7.05 -5.52
CA LEU A 136 4.31 6.28 -5.83
C LEU A 136 5.58 7.07 -5.50
N ASP A 137 5.62 8.37 -5.79
CA ASP A 137 6.71 9.28 -5.43
C ASP A 137 6.87 9.36 -3.92
N TYR A 138 5.77 9.51 -3.19
CA TYR A 138 5.79 9.46 -1.72
C TYR A 138 6.37 8.13 -1.22
N VAL A 139 5.91 7.01 -1.73
CA VAL A 139 6.37 5.68 -1.30
C VAL A 139 7.86 5.47 -1.60
N LEU A 140 8.34 5.92 -2.76
CA LEU A 140 9.70 5.64 -3.23
C LEU A 140 10.74 6.64 -2.74
N GLU A 141 10.36 7.90 -2.52
CA GLU A 141 11.32 9.00 -2.34
C GLU A 141 11.23 9.67 -0.97
N SER A 142 10.09 9.57 -0.27
CA SER A 142 9.98 10.18 1.06
C SER A 142 10.92 9.50 2.05
N ARG A 143 11.56 10.29 2.92
CA ARG A 143 12.41 9.73 3.99
C ARG A 143 11.59 8.93 5.01
N HIS A 144 10.35 9.34 5.25
CA HIS A 144 9.49 8.74 6.26
C HIS A 144 8.08 8.55 5.73
N TRP A 145 7.49 7.41 6.08
CA TRP A 145 6.06 7.16 5.94
C TRP A 145 5.31 7.54 7.22
N ASN A 146 4.17 8.21 7.09
CA ASN A 146 3.32 8.54 8.22
C ASN A 146 2.41 7.35 8.52
N CYS A 147 2.70 6.59 9.57
CA CYS A 147 2.07 5.30 9.86
C CYS A 147 1.25 5.32 11.15
N LYS A 148 0.16 4.55 11.17
CA LYS A 148 -0.68 4.40 12.37
C LYS A 148 0.02 3.55 13.43
N GLY A 149 0.13 4.08 14.64
CA GLY A 149 0.56 3.38 15.84
C GLY A 149 -0.65 2.82 16.61
N ASN A 150 -0.77 1.49 16.67
CA ASN A 150 -1.87 0.85 17.39
C ASN A 150 -1.72 0.91 18.92
N PHE A 151 -0.48 0.92 19.44
CA PHE A 151 -0.23 0.84 20.89
C PHE A 151 -0.78 2.06 21.65
N PHE A 152 -0.35 3.29 21.27
CA PHE A 152 -0.82 4.50 21.93
C PHE A 152 -2.27 4.84 21.58
N CYS A 153 -2.71 4.51 20.35
CA CYS A 153 -4.11 4.60 19.96
C CYS A 153 -5.00 3.79 20.92
N TYR A 154 -4.64 2.52 21.18
CA TYR A 154 -5.37 1.66 22.10
C TYR A 154 -5.25 2.12 23.56
N LEU A 155 -4.05 2.52 24.00
CA LEU A 155 -3.80 2.98 25.37
C LEU A 155 -4.67 4.19 25.75
N HIS A 156 -4.95 5.08 24.80
CA HIS A 156 -5.74 6.29 25.01
C HIS A 156 -7.23 6.13 24.66
N ASP A 157 -7.69 4.90 24.39
CA ASP A 157 -9.07 4.60 23.97
C ASP A 157 -9.52 5.48 22.79
N HIS A 158 -8.59 5.75 21.87
CA HIS A 158 -8.87 6.52 20.67
C HIS A 158 -9.34 5.59 19.56
N ASN A 159 -10.39 6.00 18.85
CA ASN A 159 -10.78 5.40 17.60
C ASN A 159 -10.22 6.24 16.44
N GLU A 160 -9.49 5.60 15.53
CA GLU A 160 -8.90 6.23 14.33
C GLU A 160 -9.95 7.03 13.54
N ASN A 161 -11.19 6.55 13.51
CA ASN A 161 -12.29 7.17 12.77
C ASN A 161 -12.93 8.36 13.50
N THR A 162 -12.58 8.62 14.77
CA THR A 162 -13.21 9.67 15.58
C THR A 162 -12.20 10.61 16.24
N ILE A 163 -10.91 10.51 15.91
CA ILE A 163 -9.87 11.33 16.53
C ILE A 163 -9.79 12.72 15.88
N VAL A 164 -9.65 13.75 16.72
CA VAL A 164 -9.59 15.16 16.28
C VAL A 164 -8.18 15.53 15.79
N ASP A 165 -7.13 15.02 16.46
CA ASP A 165 -5.74 15.23 16.07
C ASP A 165 -5.07 13.90 15.67
N PRO A 166 -4.85 13.67 14.37
CA PRO A 166 -4.13 12.49 13.90
C PRO A 166 -2.73 12.35 14.51
N ALA A 167 -2.02 13.45 14.81
CA ALA A 167 -0.63 13.40 15.27
C ALA A 167 -0.43 12.60 16.59
N VAL A 168 -1.49 12.34 17.34
CA VAL A 168 -1.47 11.52 18.56
C VAL A 168 -1.28 10.03 18.29
N ILE A 169 -1.75 9.54 17.13
CA ILE A 169 -1.70 8.11 16.78
C ILE A 169 -0.81 7.81 15.58
N TYR A 170 -0.40 8.81 14.81
CA TYR A 170 0.55 8.62 13.71
C TYR A 170 1.98 8.98 14.10
N PHE A 171 2.94 8.22 13.57
CA PHE A 171 4.37 8.47 13.76
C PHE A 171 5.12 8.35 12.44
N ASN A 172 6.32 8.93 12.39
CA ASN A 172 7.21 8.81 11.24
C ASN A 172 7.92 7.45 11.29
N PHE A 173 7.62 6.59 10.32
CA PHE A 173 8.28 5.32 10.09
C PHE A 173 9.37 5.51 9.04
N ASP A 174 10.59 5.08 9.30
CA ASP A 174 11.70 5.19 8.35
C ASP A 174 11.42 4.36 7.10
N ASN A 175 11.46 5.01 5.93
CA ASN A 175 11.14 4.37 4.67
C ASN A 175 12.25 3.37 4.26
N PRO A 176 11.98 2.05 4.21
CA PRO A 176 12.99 1.06 3.82
C PRO A 176 13.39 1.15 2.34
N PHE A 177 12.63 1.87 1.51
CA PHE A 177 12.91 2.06 0.09
C PHE A 177 13.82 3.26 -0.19
N ALA A 178 13.87 4.24 0.70
CA ALA A 178 14.65 5.48 0.52
C ALA A 178 16.17 5.29 0.68
N GLY A 179 16.61 4.12 1.18
CA GLY A 179 18.01 3.85 1.56
C GLY A 179 18.89 3.15 0.51
N SER A 180 18.40 2.90 -0.69
CA SER A 180 19.18 2.24 -1.76
C SER A 180 19.44 3.18 -2.94
N THR A 181 20.09 4.32 -2.68
CA THR A 181 20.96 4.90 -3.71
C THR A 181 22.14 3.94 -3.84
N HIS A 182 22.16 3.17 -4.92
CA HIS A 182 23.40 2.59 -5.40
C HIS A 182 24.38 3.75 -5.63
N ASP A 183 25.29 3.97 -4.70
CA ASP A 183 26.57 4.57 -5.02
C ASP A 183 27.22 3.61 -6.03
N ALA A 184 27.19 4.02 -7.30
CA ALA A 184 27.91 3.40 -8.40
C ALA A 184 29.40 3.75 -8.34
#